data_AF-A0A0V0GQ51-F1
#
_entry.id   AF-A0A0V0GQ51-F1
#
_cell.length_a   1.000
_cell.length_b   1.000
_cell.length_c   1.000
_cell.angle_alpha   90.00
_cell.angle_beta   90.00
_cell.angle_gamma   90.00
#
_symmetry.space_group_name_H-M   'P 1'
#
loop_
_entity.id
_entity.type
_entity.pdbx_description
1 polymer ?
#
loop_
_entity_poly.entity_id
_entity_poly.type
_entity_poly.pdbx_seq_one_letter_code
_entity_poly.pdbx_strand_id
1 'polypeptide(L)' 'MHGITEVTEEFYGSLSSKKPFNSLVELRFEDMPEWKQWHVLGSGEFPTLEKLKLKIALNSVWRHPSNFQL' A
#
# COMPACT_ATOMS: atom_id res chain seq x y z
N MET A 1 -5.10 -2.28 20.71
CA MET A 1 -4.38 -1.37 19.79
C MET A 1 -5.07 -1.48 18.45
N HIS A 2 -5.59 -0.39 17.92
CA HIS A 2 -6.14 -0.39 16.56
C HIS A 2 -4.96 -0.48 15.58
N GLY A 3 -5.02 -1.43 14.65
CA GLY A 3 -3.97 -1.59 13.64
C GLY A 3 -4.00 -0.46 12.62
N ILE A 4 -3.03 -0.44 11.71
CA ILE A 4 -3.10 0.44 10.54
C ILE A 4 -4.27 -0.03 9.67
N THR A 5 -5.22 0.87 9.42
CA THR A 5 -6.41 0.59 8.61
C THR A 5 -6.29 1.12 7.18
N GLU A 6 -5.46 2.13 6.97
CA GLU A 6 -5.21 2.72 5.67
C GLU A 6 -3.79 3.26 5.56
N VAL A 7 -3.26 3.24 4.34
CA VAL A 7 -2.02 3.96 3.99
C VAL A 7 -2.41 5.07 3.03
N THR A 8 -2.25 6.31 3.48
CA THR A 8 -2.62 7.52 2.75
C THR A 8 -1.38 8.27 2.27
N GLU A 9 -1.57 9.45 1.69
CA GLU A 9 -0.50 10.29 1.14
C GLU A 9 0.60 10.62 2.15
N GLU A 10 0.29 10.61 3.46
CA GLU A 10 1.26 10.88 4.53
C GLU A 10 2.43 9.88 4.54
N PHE A 11 2.22 8.66 4.05
CA PHE A 11 3.25 7.63 3.94
C PHE A 11 4.37 8.01 2.98
N TYR A 12 4.08 8.85 1.99
CA TYR A 12 5.02 9.26 0.94
C TYR A 12 5.86 10.48 1.35
N GLY A 13 5.55 11.10 2.49
CA GLY A 13 6.24 12.28 2.99
C GLY A 13 5.97 13.52 2.14
N SER A 14 6.97 14.40 2.00
CA SER A 14 6.82 15.60 1.17
C SER A 14 6.71 15.19 -0.31
N LEU A 15 5.55 15.46 -0.92
CA LEU A 15 5.26 15.27 -2.34
C LEU A 15 6.10 16.18 -3.27
N SER A 16 7.10 16.88 -2.72
CA SER A 16 8.04 17.74 -3.43
C SER A 16 8.96 16.91 -4.32
N SER A 17 8.47 16.60 -5.52
CA SER A 17 9.20 16.25 -6.75
C SER A 17 10.12 15.02 -6.76
N LYS A 18 10.50 14.43 -5.63
CA LYS A 18 11.34 13.23 -5.60
C LYS A 18 10.48 12.01 -5.36
N LYS A 19 10.46 11.13 -6.35
CA LYS A 19 9.92 9.77 -6.26
C LYS A 19 10.40 9.14 -4.93
N PRO A 20 9.53 8.93 -3.93
CA PRO A 20 9.96 8.64 -2.57
C PRO A 20 10.58 7.25 -2.41
N PHE A 21 10.26 6.30 -3.30
CA PHE A 21 10.70 4.90 -3.16
C PHE A 21 11.45 4.37 -4.39
N ASN A 22 12.53 5.06 -4.78
CA ASN A 22 13.32 4.78 -5.98
C ASN A 22 13.96 3.38 -6.04
N SER A 23 14.17 2.76 -4.88
CA SER A 23 14.89 1.49 -4.75
C SER A 23 14.04 0.42 -4.06
N LEU A 24 12.76 0.69 -3.82
CA LEU A 24 11.87 -0.25 -3.15
C LEU A 24 11.42 -1.31 -4.16
N VAL A 25 12.03 -2.50 -4.07
CA VAL A 25 11.73 -3.63 -4.96
C VAL A 25 10.56 -4.47 -4.46
N GLU A 26 10.36 -4.54 -3.14
CA GLU A 26 9.28 -5.32 -2.54
C GLU A 26 8.61 -4.55 -1.40
N LEU A 27 7.28 -4.51 -1.43
CA LEU A 27 6.43 -3.95 -0.39
C LEU A 27 5.50 -5.05 0.14
N ARG A 28 5.49 -5.25 1.46
CA ARG A 28 4.64 -6.24 2.11
C ARG A 28 3.78 -5.59 3.17
N PHE A 29 2.48 -5.87 3.10
CA PHE A 29 1.51 -5.58 4.14
C PHE A 29 1.15 -6.91 4.83
N GLU A 30 1.50 -7.06 6.10
CA GLU A 30 1.29 -8.30 6.86
C GLU A 30 0.54 -7.99 8.17
N ASP A 31 -0.33 -8.91 8.61
CA ASP A 31 -1.04 -8.83 9.89
C ASP A 31 -1.80 -7.51 10.10
N MET A 32 -2.44 -7.02 9.04
CA MET A 32 -3.31 -5.84 9.04
C MET A 32 -4.79 -6.25 9.02
N PRO A 33 -5.38 -6.67 10.16
CA PRO A 33 -6.73 -7.25 10.21
C PRO A 33 -7.84 -6.23 9.93
N GLU A 34 -7.57 -4.94 10.13
CA GLU A 34 -8.51 -3.83 9.92
C GLU A 34 -8.21 -3.05 8.63
N TRP A 35 -7.41 -3.62 7.72
CA TRP A 35 -7.01 -2.97 6.47
C TRP A 35 -8.20 -2.70 5.56
N LYS A 36 -8.31 -1.46 5.08
CA LYS A 36 -9.38 -0.99 4.21
C LYS A 36 -8.88 -0.56 2.85
N GLN A 37 -7.80 0.23 2.80
CA GLN A 37 -7.36 0.84 1.56
C GLN A 37 -5.87 1.19 1.56
N TRP A 38 -5.31 1.22 0.35
CA TRP A 38 -4.01 1.82 0.06
C TRP A 38 -4.20 2.90 -1.00
N HIS A 39 -3.89 4.14 -0.65
CA HIS A 39 -3.94 5.25 -1.59
C HIS A 39 -2.60 5.36 -2.32
N VAL A 40 -2.60 5.04 -3.61
CA VAL A 40 -1.43 5.17 -4.49
C VAL A 40 -1.60 6.45 -5.29
N LEU A 41 -0.67 7.39 -5.10
CA LEU A 41 -0.73 8.73 -5.69
C LEU A 41 -0.41 8.78 -7.20
N GLY A 42 0.18 7.70 -7.75
CA GLY A 42 0.51 7.60 -9.16
C GLY A 42 1.44 6.42 -9.48
N SER A 43 1.95 6.41 -10.72
CA SER A 43 2.94 5.42 -11.20
C SER A 43 4.39 5.84 -10.93
N GLY A 44 4.61 7.01 -10.33
CA GLY A 44 5.93 7.60 -10.16
C GLY A 44 6.61 7.25 -8.84
N GLU A 45 5.82 6.85 -7.84
CA GLU A 45 6.23 6.74 -6.45
C GLU A 45 7.10 5.51 -6.20
N PHE A 46 6.88 4.45 -6.99
CA PHE A 46 7.48 3.13 -6.86
C PHE A 46 8.10 2.65 -8.18
N PRO A 47 9.10 3.37 -8.74
CA PRO A 47 9.62 3.08 -10.08
C PRO A 47 10.33 1.73 -10.22
N THR A 48 10.70 1.08 -9.11
CA THR A 48 11.43 -0.19 -9.08
C THR A 48 10.69 -1.29 -8.32
N LEU A 49 9.42 -1.07 -7.97
CA LEU A 49 8.64 -2.06 -7.23
C LEU A 49 8.24 -3.20 -8.14
N GLU A 50 8.77 -4.37 -7.85
CA GLU A 50 8.51 -5.62 -8.57
C GLU A 50 7.49 -6.50 -7.85
N LYS A 51 7.44 -6.41 -6.51
CA LYS A 51 6.66 -7.32 -5.68
C LYS A 51 5.82 -6.57 -4.68
N LEU A 52 4.50 -6.66 -4.84
CA LEU A 52 3.54 -6.24 -3.83
C LEU A 52 2.93 -7.48 -3.18
N LYS A 53 3.09 -7.64 -1.87
CA LYS A 53 2.52 -8.76 -1.11
C LYS A 53 1.57 -8.24 -0.05
N LEU A 54 0.43 -8.90 0.05
CA LEU A 54 -0.57 -8.61 1.06
C LEU A 54 -0.94 -9.91 1.75
N LYS A 55 -0.54 -10.04 3.01
CA LYS A 55 -0.80 -11.20 3.87
C LYS A 55 -1.70 -10.74 5.00
N ILE A 56 -3.00 -10.68 4.72
CA ILE A 56 -3.98 -10.43 5.77
C ILE A 56 -4.25 -11.74 6.50
N ALA A 57 -3.98 -11.76 7.80
CA ALA A 57 -4.50 -12.79 8.69
C ALA A 57 -6.01 -12.54 8.87
N LEU A 58 -6.80 -13.11 7.96
CA LEU A 58 -8.24 -12.88 7.89
C LEU A 58 -8.95 -13.63 9.00
N ASN A 59 -9.58 -12.89 9.90
CA ASN A 59 -10.74 -13.39 10.62
C ASN A 59 -12.07 -12.78 10.14
N SER A 60 -12.07 -11.95 9.10
CA SER A 60 -13.33 -11.41 8.57
C SER A 60 -13.19 -10.85 7.14
N VAL A 61 -13.78 -11.58 6.18
CA VAL A 61 -14.35 -11.15 4.90
C VAL A 61 -13.51 -10.14 4.09
N TRP A 62 -12.58 -10.65 3.28
CA TRP A 62 -12.15 -9.91 2.08
C TRP A 62 -13.32 -9.76 1.12
N ARG A 63 -13.77 -8.52 0.91
CA ARG A 63 -14.48 -8.15 -0.32
C ARG A 63 -13.43 -7.59 -1.28
N HIS A 64 -13.29 -8.24 -2.42
CA HIS A 64 -12.41 -7.84 -3.51
C HIS A 64 -12.56 -6.33 -3.81
N PRO A 65 -11.49 -5.53 -3.81
CA PRO A 65 -11.57 -4.13 -4.25
C PRO A 65 -11.76 -4.11 -5.76
N SER A 66 -12.90 -3.64 -6.25
CA SER A 66 -13.25 -3.62 -7.67
C SER A 66 -12.42 -2.68 -8.55
N ASN A 67 -11.36 -2.05 -8.04
CA ASN A 67 -10.67 -0.92 -8.68
C ASN A 67 -9.15 -1.10 -8.84
N PHE A 68 -8.65 -2.32 -9.01
CA PHE A 68 -7.30 -2.52 -9.56
C PHE A 68 -7.38 -2.61 -11.08
N GLN A 69 -7.26 -1.47 -11.76
CA GLN A 69 -6.78 -1.46 -13.15
C GLN A 69 -5.30 -1.05 -13.12
N LEU A 70 -4.46 -1.94 -13.66
CA LEU A 70 -3.05 -1.68 -13.97
C LEU A 70 -2.92 -0.70 -15.13
#